data_AF-A0A6J8ABE6-F1
#
_entry.id   AF-A0A6J8ABE6-F1
#
_cell.length_a   1.000
_cell.length_b   1.000
_cell.length_c   1.000
_cell.angle_alpha   90.00
_cell.angle_beta   90.00
_cell.angle_gamma   90.00
#
_symmetry.space_group_name_H-M   'P 1'
#
loop_
_entity.id
_entity.type
_entity.pdbx_description
1 polymer ?
#
loop_
_entity_poly.entity_id
_entity_poly.type
_entity_poly.pdbx_seq_one_letter_code
_entity_poly.pdbx_strand_id
1 'polypeptide(L)'
;MLFQILLLALLPSLTLQYSTCTDASLDYQGYTYNVDADTGEKIWSHCKFPNPKFDYSRCGLTATDGHHWVCDPDYLISSQVDVVDLALAMIQTNTSTQCSGPDGEDQSYIVAVALINRIRIPDLQDSTTCINDCGEIQPTLNTTARSATSGELDAIMENFADQLRSGWALGSCGNDVIILYAQDIDKIHVSVGYKASTLVTDSVVSKIESTFRTRTIRAGFKLNGLLK
;
A
#
# COMPACT_ATOMS: atom_id res chain seq x y z
N MET A 1 35.74 -10.16 -34.40
CA MET A 1 34.47 -9.82 -33.72
C MET A 1 34.77 -8.74 -32.70
N LEU A 2 34.69 -7.47 -33.10
CA LEU A 2 35.02 -6.32 -32.27
C LEU A 2 34.20 -5.14 -32.81
N PHE A 3 32.88 -5.24 -32.69
CA PHE A 3 31.94 -4.20 -33.12
C PHE A 3 30.59 -4.45 -32.43
N GLN A 4 30.49 -4.11 -31.13
CA GLN A 4 29.19 -3.89 -30.46
C GLN A 4 29.27 -3.27 -29.06
N ILE A 5 30.38 -2.60 -28.70
CA ILE A 5 30.48 -1.82 -27.46
C ILE A 5 30.70 -0.36 -27.85
N LEU A 6 29.73 0.24 -28.55
CA LEU A 6 29.74 1.69 -28.81
C LEU A 6 28.36 2.20 -29.24
N LEU A 7 27.30 2.02 -28.43
CA LEU A 7 26.05 2.79 -28.64
C LEU A 7 25.14 2.89 -27.40
N LEU A 8 25.69 2.98 -26.19
CA LEU A 8 24.89 3.22 -24.97
C LEU A 8 25.42 4.37 -24.09
N ALA A 9 26.44 5.12 -24.54
CA ALA A 9 27.05 6.21 -23.77
C ALA A 9 26.66 7.62 -24.28
N LEU A 10 25.65 7.74 -25.15
CA LEU A 10 25.23 9.02 -25.74
C LEU A 10 23.78 9.44 -25.42
N LEU A 11 23.09 8.72 -24.54
CA LEU A 11 21.90 9.31 -23.93
C LEU A 11 22.41 10.22 -22.80
N PRO A 12 22.23 11.55 -22.87
CA PRO A 12 22.39 12.36 -21.68
C PRO A 12 21.51 11.71 -20.61
N SER A 13 22.08 11.47 -19.44
CA SER A 13 21.31 11.20 -18.25
C SER A 13 20.24 12.30 -18.18
N LEU A 14 19.00 11.96 -18.53
CA LEU A 14 17.86 12.80 -18.24
C LEU A 14 17.80 12.87 -16.71
N THR A 15 18.54 13.84 -16.17
CA THR A 15 18.33 14.30 -14.81
C THR A 15 17.04 15.08 -14.89
N LEU A 16 15.92 14.39 -14.61
CA LEU A 16 14.66 15.05 -14.34
C LEU A 16 14.90 15.94 -13.11
N GLN A 17 15.10 17.24 -13.36
CA GLN A 17 15.22 18.24 -12.31
C GLN A 17 13.82 18.51 -11.77
N TYR A 18 13.41 17.75 -10.75
CA TYR A 18 12.21 18.05 -9.99
C TYR A 18 12.54 19.09 -8.91
N SER A 19 11.66 20.07 -8.74
CA SER A 19 11.72 21.01 -7.61
C SER A 19 11.16 20.35 -6.34
N THR A 20 11.60 20.81 -5.17
CA THR A 20 11.01 20.41 -3.89
C THR A 20 9.71 21.18 -3.67
N CYS A 21 8.63 20.51 -3.30
CA CYS A 21 7.36 21.18 -2.99
C CYS A 21 7.47 22.04 -1.72
N THR A 22 6.81 23.21 -1.72
CA THR A 22 6.32 23.82 -0.47
C THR A 22 5.10 23.03 -0.04
N ASP A 23 5.22 22.29 1.05
CA ASP A 23 4.26 21.25 1.43
C ASP A 23 2.84 21.81 1.65
N ALA A 24 1.88 21.31 0.88
CA ALA A 24 0.45 21.59 1.04
C ALA A 24 -0.28 20.47 1.79
N SER A 25 0.46 19.45 2.24
CA SER A 25 -0.11 18.38 3.05
C SER A 25 -0.61 18.93 4.39
N LEU A 26 -1.75 18.41 4.84
CA LEU A 26 -2.25 18.70 6.17
C LEU A 26 -1.77 17.60 7.11
N ASP A 27 -0.81 17.93 7.95
CA ASP A 27 -0.42 17.09 9.08
C ASP A 27 -1.50 17.18 10.17
N TYR A 28 -2.52 16.31 10.13
CA TYR A 28 -3.44 16.17 11.27
C TYR A 28 -2.94 15.05 12.16
N GLN A 29 -2.51 15.38 13.39
CA GLN A 29 -2.00 14.39 14.35
C GLN A 29 -0.84 13.51 13.83
N GLY A 30 -0.13 13.88 12.76
CA GLY A 30 1.04 13.15 12.25
C GLY A 30 0.78 12.19 11.08
N TYR A 31 -0.39 12.23 10.44
CA TYR A 31 -0.60 11.62 9.11
C TYR A 31 -0.38 12.64 8.00
N THR A 32 -0.02 12.15 6.83
CA THR A 32 -0.10 12.94 5.61
C THR A 32 -1.22 12.39 4.74
N TYR A 33 -2.34 13.09 4.72
CA TYR A 33 -3.38 12.95 3.69
C TYR A 33 -3.66 14.33 3.12
N ASN A 34 -4.12 14.36 1.88
CA ASN A 34 -4.69 15.58 1.31
C ASN A 34 -6.19 15.58 1.56
N VAL A 35 -6.76 16.75 1.84
CA VAL A 35 -8.21 16.92 1.80
C VAL A 35 -8.56 17.39 0.40
N ASP A 36 -9.41 16.63 -0.27
CA ASP A 36 -10.00 17.07 -1.51
C ASP A 36 -10.79 18.37 -1.26
N ALA A 37 -10.41 19.47 -1.92
CA ALA A 37 -10.99 20.78 -1.66
C ALA A 37 -12.48 20.88 -2.04
N ASP A 38 -12.95 20.03 -2.96
CA ASP A 38 -14.31 20.06 -3.49
C ASP A 38 -15.25 19.18 -2.65
N THR A 39 -14.77 18.00 -2.24
CA THR A 39 -15.57 16.97 -1.55
C THR A 39 -15.33 16.93 -0.04
N GLY A 40 -14.22 17.49 0.45
CA GLY A 40 -13.80 17.39 1.85
C GLY A 40 -13.33 16.00 2.27
N GLU A 41 -13.22 15.06 1.32
CA GLU A 41 -12.80 13.68 1.59
C GLU A 41 -11.28 13.57 1.75
N LYS A 42 -10.84 12.59 2.53
CA LYS A 42 -9.42 12.25 2.66
C LYS A 42 -8.93 11.56 1.39
N ILE A 43 -7.82 12.01 0.87
CA ILE A 43 -7.07 11.39 -0.22
C ILE A 43 -5.77 10.86 0.37
N TRP A 44 -5.64 9.54 0.39
CA TRP A 44 -4.53 8.86 1.05
C TRP A 44 -3.33 8.65 0.13
N SER A 45 -2.15 8.79 0.71
CA SER A 45 -0.90 8.39 0.10
C SER A 45 -0.06 7.61 1.11
N HIS A 46 1.07 7.07 0.67
CA HIS A 46 1.91 6.25 1.55
C HIS A 46 2.64 7.08 2.61
N CYS A 47 2.84 8.38 2.38
CA CYS A 47 3.52 9.27 3.32
C CYS A 47 2.84 9.27 4.69
N LYS A 48 3.61 8.88 5.71
CA LYS A 48 3.17 8.80 7.11
C LYS A 48 1.84 8.04 7.30
N PHE A 49 1.54 7.08 6.43
CA PHE A 49 0.35 6.25 6.55
C PHE A 49 0.44 5.36 7.81
N PRO A 50 -0.62 5.26 8.64
CA PRO A 50 -0.53 4.67 9.96
C PRO A 50 -0.12 3.19 9.94
N ASN A 51 0.76 2.79 10.85
CA ASN A 51 1.17 1.39 11.00
C ASN A 51 0.22 0.67 11.98
N PRO A 52 -0.50 -0.39 11.59
CA PRO A 52 -1.48 -1.02 12.48
C PRO A 52 -0.88 -1.59 13.77
N LYS A 53 0.42 -1.92 13.78
CA LYS A 53 1.10 -2.42 14.99
C LYS A 53 1.34 -1.34 16.05
N PHE A 54 1.51 -0.07 15.64
CA PHE A 54 1.92 1.02 16.53
C PHE A 54 0.89 2.16 16.60
N ASP A 55 0.11 2.33 15.55
CA ASP A 55 -0.84 3.40 15.29
C ASP A 55 -2.28 2.83 15.18
N TYR A 56 -2.63 1.78 15.91
CA TYR A 56 -3.91 1.06 15.75
C TYR A 56 -5.15 1.95 15.83
N SER A 57 -5.18 2.93 16.76
CA SER A 57 -6.30 3.89 16.90
C SER A 57 -6.54 4.71 15.63
N ARG A 58 -5.47 4.87 14.85
CA ARG A 58 -5.37 5.67 13.64
C ARG A 58 -5.77 4.87 12.40
N CYS A 59 -5.61 3.57 12.51
CA CYS A 59 -6.08 2.54 11.59
C CYS A 59 -7.58 2.22 11.74
N GLY A 60 -8.34 3.03 12.49
CA GLY A 60 -9.77 2.82 12.72
C GLY A 60 -10.09 1.76 13.76
N LEU A 61 -9.11 1.32 14.55
CA LEU A 61 -9.28 0.29 15.58
C LEU A 61 -9.56 0.91 16.95
N THR A 62 -10.41 0.26 17.74
CA THR A 62 -10.76 0.72 19.11
C THR A 62 -10.13 -0.13 20.21
N ALA A 63 -9.65 -1.33 19.88
CA ALA A 63 -8.91 -2.18 20.81
C ALA A 63 -7.56 -1.53 21.15
N THR A 64 -7.12 -1.64 22.42
CA THR A 64 -5.91 -0.99 22.93
C THR A 64 -4.78 -1.96 23.26
N ASP A 65 -5.01 -3.26 23.10
CA ASP A 65 -4.08 -4.33 23.42
C ASP A 65 -3.90 -5.31 22.25
N GLY A 66 -2.65 -5.74 22.05
CA GLY A 66 -2.28 -6.73 21.03
C GLY A 66 -1.56 -6.14 19.82
N HIS A 67 -1.18 -7.05 18.91
CA HIS A 67 -0.65 -6.71 17.60
C HIS A 67 -1.80 -6.75 16.59
N HIS A 68 -1.97 -5.66 15.85
CA HIS A 68 -2.96 -5.57 14.77
C HIS A 68 -2.27 -5.59 13.41
N TRP A 69 -3.02 -6.09 12.44
CA TRP A 69 -2.61 -6.34 11.06
C TRP A 69 -3.53 -5.65 10.06
N VAL A 70 -4.65 -5.08 10.49
CA VAL A 70 -5.55 -4.30 9.64
C VAL A 70 -5.38 -2.81 9.89
N CYS A 71 -5.23 -2.06 8.80
CA CYS A 71 -5.33 -0.61 8.81
C CYS A 71 -6.48 -0.13 7.91
N ASP A 72 -7.55 0.34 8.52
CA ASP A 72 -8.80 0.80 7.86
C ASP A 72 -9.23 2.18 8.39
N PRO A 73 -8.44 3.24 8.12
CA PRO A 73 -8.71 4.58 8.63
C PRO A 73 -10.00 5.23 8.09
N ASP A 74 -10.60 4.66 7.04
CA ASP A 74 -11.88 5.09 6.45
C ASP A 74 -13.06 4.16 6.82
N TYR A 75 -12.83 3.17 7.70
CA TYR A 75 -13.86 2.29 8.26
C TYR A 75 -14.64 1.45 7.23
N LEU A 76 -14.00 1.08 6.11
CA LEU A 76 -14.59 0.29 5.02
C LEU A 76 -15.08 -1.10 5.47
N ILE A 77 -14.45 -1.71 6.47
CA ILE A 77 -14.86 -3.00 7.06
C ILE A 77 -15.09 -2.92 8.57
N SER A 78 -15.49 -1.78 9.11
CA SER A 78 -15.61 -1.58 10.56
C SER A 78 -16.41 -2.66 11.32
N SER A 79 -17.37 -3.35 10.69
CA SER A 79 -18.10 -4.50 11.29
C SER A 79 -17.38 -5.87 11.23
N GLN A 80 -16.33 -5.99 10.42
CA GLN A 80 -15.58 -7.23 10.16
C GLN A 80 -14.11 -7.11 10.59
N VAL A 81 -13.67 -5.94 11.05
CA VAL A 81 -12.26 -5.63 11.29
C VAL A 81 -11.61 -6.63 12.24
N ASP A 82 -12.25 -6.94 13.38
CA ASP A 82 -11.72 -7.91 14.36
C ASP A 82 -11.61 -9.33 13.78
N VAL A 83 -12.55 -9.72 12.92
CA VAL A 83 -12.56 -11.06 12.29
C VAL A 83 -11.43 -11.18 11.27
N VAL A 84 -11.19 -10.12 10.49
CA VAL A 84 -10.09 -10.07 9.53
C VAL A 84 -8.76 -10.03 10.27
N ASP A 85 -8.63 -9.18 11.29
CA ASP A 85 -7.42 -9.04 12.10
C ASP A 85 -7.03 -10.35 12.77
N LEU A 86 -8.00 -11.06 13.36
CA LEU A 86 -7.80 -12.39 13.92
C LEU A 86 -7.37 -13.41 12.87
N ALA A 87 -7.98 -13.41 11.68
CA ALA A 87 -7.61 -14.33 10.62
C ALA A 87 -6.17 -14.08 10.11
N LEU A 88 -5.74 -12.81 10.06
CA LEU A 88 -4.35 -12.45 9.73
C LEU A 88 -3.38 -12.90 10.82
N ALA A 89 -3.74 -12.73 12.09
CA ALA A 89 -2.96 -13.24 13.22
C ALA A 89 -2.82 -14.78 13.16
N MET A 90 -3.89 -15.49 12.77
CA MET A 90 -3.83 -16.95 12.59
C MET A 90 -2.89 -17.39 11.46
N ILE A 91 -2.70 -16.59 10.41
CA ILE A 91 -1.71 -16.90 9.37
C ILE A 91 -0.31 -16.92 9.99
N GLN A 92 0.00 -15.94 10.84
CA GLN A 92 1.29 -15.89 11.53
C GLN A 92 1.49 -17.11 12.43
N THR A 93 0.48 -17.49 13.22
CA THR A 93 0.63 -18.61 14.17
C THR A 93 0.61 -19.99 13.51
N ASN A 94 -0.04 -20.13 12.34
CA ASN A 94 -0.26 -21.43 11.70
C ASN A 94 0.67 -21.68 10.51
N THR A 95 1.49 -20.71 10.11
CA THR A 95 2.51 -20.91 9.08
C THR A 95 3.85 -21.30 9.70
N SER A 96 4.61 -22.12 8.97
CA SER A 96 5.94 -22.54 9.39
C SER A 96 6.90 -21.35 9.47
N THR A 97 7.79 -21.38 10.46
CA THR A 97 8.93 -20.47 10.60
C THR A 97 9.68 -20.33 9.26
N GLN A 98 9.86 -19.10 8.80
CA GLN A 98 10.59 -18.77 7.57
C GLN A 98 12.05 -18.44 7.83
N CYS A 99 12.33 -17.84 8.98
CA CYS A 99 13.66 -17.43 9.42
C CYS A 99 13.66 -17.24 10.95
N SER A 100 14.85 -17.02 11.51
CA SER A 100 15.01 -16.49 12.86
C SER A 100 15.25 -14.99 12.78
N GLY A 101 14.59 -14.22 13.62
CA GLY A 101 14.81 -12.79 13.75
C GLY A 101 16.12 -12.45 14.47
N PRO A 102 16.39 -11.15 14.66
CA PRO A 102 17.65 -10.68 15.23
C PRO A 102 17.92 -11.22 16.64
N ASP A 103 16.87 -11.49 17.41
CA ASP A 103 16.95 -12.00 18.78
C ASP A 103 16.81 -13.54 18.84
N GLY A 104 16.83 -14.21 17.69
CA GLY A 104 16.74 -15.66 17.55
C GLY A 104 15.32 -16.21 17.61
N GLU A 105 14.30 -15.34 17.59
CA GLU A 105 12.90 -15.73 17.59
C GLU A 105 12.44 -16.24 16.23
N ASP A 106 11.58 -17.26 16.23
CA ASP A 106 11.01 -17.81 15.00
C ASP A 106 10.05 -16.81 14.35
N GLN A 107 10.30 -16.49 13.08
CA GLN A 107 9.53 -15.54 12.29
C GLN A 107 8.74 -16.27 11.19
N SER A 108 7.43 -16.39 11.39
CA SER A 108 6.46 -16.94 10.43
C SER A 108 5.94 -15.87 9.46
N TYR A 109 5.00 -16.20 8.58
CA TYR A 109 4.43 -15.20 7.65
C TYR A 109 3.70 -14.11 8.40
N ILE A 110 3.89 -12.87 7.97
CA ILE A 110 3.13 -11.74 8.47
C ILE A 110 2.35 -11.16 7.31
N VAL A 111 1.03 -11.11 7.43
CA VAL A 111 0.17 -10.53 6.41
C VAL A 111 -0.60 -9.40 7.05
N ALA A 112 -0.54 -8.22 6.45
CA ALA A 112 -1.30 -7.06 6.87
C ALA A 112 -2.11 -6.50 5.70
N VAL A 113 -3.19 -5.81 6.04
CA VAL A 113 -4.15 -5.25 5.08
C VAL A 113 -4.28 -3.75 5.33
N ALA A 114 -4.12 -2.96 4.28
CA ALA A 114 -4.42 -1.53 4.25
C ALA A 114 -5.66 -1.29 3.38
N LEU A 115 -6.63 -0.56 3.91
CA LEU A 115 -7.89 -0.24 3.25
C LEU A 115 -8.09 1.27 3.24
N ILE A 116 -8.31 1.83 2.06
CA ILE A 116 -8.55 3.26 1.89
C ILE A 116 -9.74 3.48 0.96
N ASN A 117 -10.51 4.54 1.23
CA ASN A 117 -11.57 4.95 0.33
C ASN A 117 -10.98 5.54 -0.94
N ARG A 118 -10.15 6.58 -0.80
CA ARG A 118 -9.58 7.33 -1.93
C ARG A 118 -8.07 7.35 -1.93
N ILE A 119 -7.49 7.05 -3.08
CA ILE A 119 -6.05 7.06 -3.27
C ILE A 119 -5.58 8.35 -3.94
N ARG A 120 -4.39 8.80 -3.56
CA ARG A 120 -3.70 9.90 -4.20
C ARG A 120 -3.14 9.45 -5.54
N ILE A 121 -3.57 10.15 -6.59
CA ILE A 121 -3.03 9.97 -7.94
C ILE A 121 -2.22 11.22 -8.26
N PRO A 122 -0.91 11.14 -8.57
CA PRO A 122 -0.14 12.31 -9.00
C PRO A 122 -0.51 12.72 -10.43
N ASP A 123 -0.55 14.02 -10.72
CA ASP A 123 -0.69 14.50 -12.09
C ASP A 123 0.67 14.68 -12.76
N LEU A 124 1.15 13.62 -13.42
CA LEU A 124 2.44 13.63 -14.12
C LEU A 124 2.48 14.56 -15.34
N GLN A 125 1.35 15.14 -15.74
CA GLN A 125 1.26 16.06 -16.87
C GLN A 125 1.23 17.53 -16.43
N ASP A 126 1.14 17.79 -15.12
CA ASP A 126 1.11 19.15 -14.61
C ASP A 126 2.52 19.78 -14.64
N SER A 127 2.62 20.95 -15.26
CA SER A 127 3.88 21.71 -15.35
C SER A 127 4.45 22.20 -14.01
N THR A 128 3.65 22.15 -12.95
CA THR A 128 4.02 22.52 -11.57
C THR A 128 4.53 21.33 -10.75
N THR A 129 4.85 20.22 -11.42
CA THR A 129 5.25 18.98 -10.76
C THR A 129 6.45 19.16 -9.82
N CYS A 130 6.31 18.71 -8.56
CA CYS A 130 7.36 18.74 -7.55
C CYS A 130 7.34 17.47 -6.68
N ILE A 131 8.40 17.23 -5.89
CA ILE A 131 8.50 16.09 -4.98
C ILE A 131 8.52 16.59 -3.51
N ASN A 132 7.71 15.99 -2.63
CA ASN A 132 7.71 16.30 -1.19
C ASN A 132 8.80 15.51 -0.42
N ASP A 133 8.91 15.74 0.89
CA ASP A 133 9.89 15.08 1.77
C ASP A 133 9.69 13.55 1.89
N CYS A 134 8.48 13.07 1.62
CA CYS A 134 8.14 11.66 1.50
C CYS A 134 8.43 11.04 0.13
N GLY A 135 8.96 11.81 -0.83
CA GLY A 135 9.24 11.30 -2.18
C GLY A 135 8.01 11.23 -3.09
N GLU A 136 6.90 11.86 -2.72
CA GLU A 136 5.65 11.84 -3.48
C GLU A 136 5.56 13.00 -4.46
N ILE A 137 5.03 12.70 -5.64
CA ILE A 137 4.84 13.67 -6.72
C ILE A 137 3.55 14.49 -6.48
N GLN A 138 3.65 15.82 -6.56
CA GLN A 138 2.55 16.79 -6.51
C GLN A 138 2.50 17.57 -7.83
N PRO A 139 1.35 18.14 -8.24
CA PRO A 139 0.05 18.08 -7.57
C PRO A 139 -0.67 16.74 -7.79
N THR A 140 -1.82 16.57 -7.14
CA THR A 140 -2.70 15.42 -7.35
C THR A 140 -3.58 15.63 -8.56
N LEU A 141 -3.83 14.56 -9.31
CA LEU A 141 -4.69 14.54 -10.47
C LEU A 141 -6.09 15.02 -10.13
N ASN A 142 -6.49 16.12 -10.77
CA ASN A 142 -7.88 16.53 -10.79
C ASN A 142 -8.62 15.65 -11.81
N THR A 143 -9.46 14.75 -11.32
CA THR A 143 -10.21 13.78 -12.14
C THR A 143 -11.21 14.45 -13.10
N THR A 144 -11.51 15.74 -12.92
CA THR A 144 -12.30 16.53 -13.88
C THR A 144 -11.49 16.94 -15.12
N ALA A 145 -10.15 17.02 -15.02
CA ALA A 145 -9.28 17.41 -16.12
C ALA A 145 -8.90 16.22 -17.02
N ARG A 146 -8.58 15.07 -16.42
CA ARG A 146 -8.40 13.79 -17.11
C ARG A 146 -8.58 12.63 -16.14
N SER A 147 -8.89 11.46 -16.67
CA SER A 147 -8.83 10.21 -15.91
C SER A 147 -7.42 9.62 -15.95
N ALA A 148 -7.01 8.99 -14.85
CA ALA A 148 -5.78 8.20 -14.83
C ALA A 148 -5.92 6.97 -15.74
N THR A 149 -4.86 6.63 -16.45
CA THR A 149 -4.76 5.39 -17.21
C THR A 149 -4.65 4.19 -16.27
N SER A 150 -5.00 2.99 -16.76
CA SER A 150 -4.87 1.77 -15.94
C SER A 150 -3.44 1.54 -15.47
N GLY A 151 -2.44 1.83 -16.32
CA GLY A 151 -1.02 1.68 -15.97
C GLY A 151 -0.56 2.69 -14.91
N GLU A 152 -1.05 3.93 -14.94
CA GLU A 152 -0.81 4.90 -13.85
C GLU A 152 -1.40 4.38 -12.54
N LEU A 153 -2.65 3.90 -12.56
CA LEU A 153 -3.32 3.36 -11.37
C LEU A 153 -2.58 2.13 -10.81
N ASP A 154 -2.09 1.24 -11.66
CA ASP A 154 -1.33 0.06 -11.25
C ASP A 154 -0.01 0.47 -10.58
N ALA A 155 0.74 1.40 -11.18
CA ALA A 155 2.01 1.89 -10.64
C ALA A 155 1.84 2.61 -9.28
N ILE A 156 0.75 3.35 -9.09
CA ILE A 156 0.44 4.03 -7.83
C ILE A 156 0.12 3.01 -6.73
N MET A 157 -0.69 2.00 -7.03
CA MET A 157 -1.03 0.94 -6.08
C MET A 157 0.20 0.12 -5.68
N GLU A 158 1.07 -0.20 -6.64
CA GLU A 158 2.35 -0.89 -6.40
C GLU A 158 3.26 -0.05 -5.49
N ASN A 159 3.51 1.20 -5.88
CA ASN A 159 4.37 2.09 -5.11
C ASN A 159 3.85 2.29 -3.68
N PHE A 160 2.54 2.52 -3.50
CA PHE A 160 1.96 2.71 -2.18
C PHE A 160 2.15 1.44 -1.34
N ALA A 161 1.74 0.27 -1.84
CA ALA A 161 1.86 -0.99 -1.10
C ALA A 161 3.32 -1.33 -0.73
N ASP A 162 4.27 -1.08 -1.64
CA ASP A 162 5.70 -1.28 -1.39
C ASP A 162 6.25 -0.33 -0.31
N GLN A 163 5.84 0.93 -0.33
CA GLN A 163 6.22 1.90 0.68
C GLN A 163 5.63 1.54 2.05
N LEU A 164 4.40 1.02 2.10
CA LEU A 164 3.84 0.47 3.34
C LEU A 164 4.64 -0.73 3.84
N ARG A 165 4.96 -1.69 2.98
CA ARG A 165 5.73 -2.88 3.40
C ARG A 165 7.09 -2.48 3.95
N SER A 166 7.80 -1.63 3.21
CA SER A 166 9.12 -1.14 3.61
C SER A 166 9.06 -0.29 4.89
N GLY A 167 8.07 0.61 5.00
CA GLY A 167 7.93 1.53 6.13
C GLY A 167 7.39 0.88 7.39
N TRP A 168 6.44 -0.06 7.27
CA TRP A 168 5.90 -0.79 8.41
C TRP A 168 6.86 -1.86 8.92
N ALA A 169 7.67 -2.44 8.03
CA ALA A 169 8.72 -3.41 8.33
C ALA A 169 8.24 -4.48 9.34
N LEU A 170 7.09 -5.09 9.05
CA LEU A 170 6.39 -5.92 10.02
C LEU A 170 7.15 -7.22 10.34
N GLY A 171 7.95 -7.72 9.39
CA GLY A 171 8.79 -8.90 9.53
C GLY A 171 10.29 -8.58 9.53
N SER A 172 11.09 -9.54 9.99
CA SER A 172 12.54 -9.36 10.17
C SER A 172 13.38 -9.88 9.01
N CYS A 173 12.81 -10.63 8.06
CA CYS A 173 13.55 -11.23 6.96
C CYS A 173 12.80 -11.19 5.61
N GLY A 174 11.95 -10.18 5.41
CA GLY A 174 11.10 -10.10 4.20
C GLY A 174 10.05 -11.21 4.14
N ASN A 175 9.60 -11.67 5.31
CA ASN A 175 8.51 -12.63 5.55
C ASN A 175 7.13 -11.96 5.63
N ASP A 176 7.04 -10.68 5.25
CA ASP A 176 5.87 -9.83 5.33
C ASP A 176 5.19 -9.64 3.97
N VAL A 177 3.86 -9.49 4.01
CA VAL A 177 2.99 -9.26 2.85
C VAL A 177 2.02 -8.14 3.20
N ILE A 178 1.92 -7.14 2.34
CA ILE A 178 0.93 -6.07 2.46
C ILE A 178 -0.09 -6.19 1.34
N ILE A 179 -1.36 -6.26 1.72
CA ILE A 179 -2.49 -6.18 0.79
C ILE A 179 -3.07 -4.77 0.89
N LEU A 180 -2.97 -3.98 -0.17
CA LEU A 180 -3.58 -2.65 -0.26
C LEU A 180 -4.84 -2.72 -1.12
N TYR A 181 -5.94 -2.14 -0.64
CA TYR A 181 -7.16 -1.92 -1.44
C TYR A 181 -7.59 -0.45 -1.39
N ALA A 182 -7.88 0.11 -2.57
CA ALA A 182 -8.46 1.42 -2.76
C ALA A 182 -9.86 1.28 -3.38
N GLN A 183 -10.88 1.79 -2.66
CA GLN A 183 -12.28 1.63 -3.04
C GLN A 183 -12.69 2.46 -4.27
N ASP A 184 -12.22 3.70 -4.37
CA ASP A 184 -12.57 4.65 -5.42
C ASP A 184 -12.18 4.18 -6.83
N ILE A 185 -11.04 3.51 -6.95
CA ILE A 185 -10.53 2.93 -8.19
C ILE A 185 -10.75 1.42 -8.29
N ASP A 186 -11.41 0.81 -7.29
CA ASP A 186 -11.66 -0.63 -7.13
C ASP A 186 -10.44 -1.50 -7.48
N LYS A 187 -9.28 -1.13 -6.91
CA LYS A 187 -8.01 -1.83 -7.16
C LYS A 187 -7.42 -2.38 -5.87
N ILE A 188 -6.85 -3.56 -6.02
CA ILE A 188 -6.08 -4.27 -5.01
C ILE A 188 -4.66 -4.46 -5.55
N HIS A 189 -3.67 -4.35 -4.68
CA HIS A 189 -2.29 -4.72 -4.96
C HIS A 189 -1.71 -5.49 -3.77
N VAL A 190 -0.84 -6.46 -4.03
CA VAL A 190 -0.21 -7.29 -3.01
C VAL A 190 1.30 -7.13 -3.09
N SER A 191 1.88 -6.41 -2.14
CA SER A 191 3.33 -6.27 -2.00
C SER A 191 3.87 -7.43 -1.16
N VAL A 192 4.85 -8.17 -1.68
CA VAL A 192 5.36 -9.41 -1.09
C VAL A 192 6.85 -9.29 -0.78
N GLY A 193 7.23 -9.56 0.46
CA GLY A 193 8.63 -9.62 0.86
C GLY A 193 9.40 -10.76 0.18
N TYR A 194 10.70 -10.59 -0.02
CA TYR A 194 11.53 -11.52 -0.81
C TYR A 194 11.55 -12.96 -0.27
N LYS A 195 11.34 -13.16 1.03
CA LYS A 195 11.27 -14.50 1.64
C LYS A 195 9.85 -15.04 1.53
N ALA A 196 8.86 -14.18 1.74
CA ALA A 196 7.45 -14.51 1.58
C ALA A 196 7.10 -14.94 0.14
N SER A 197 7.81 -14.43 -0.87
CA SER A 197 7.59 -14.77 -2.28
C SER A 197 7.91 -16.23 -2.62
N THR A 198 8.57 -16.97 -1.73
CA THR A 198 8.79 -18.41 -1.87
C THR A 198 7.50 -19.23 -1.76
N LEU A 199 6.48 -18.73 -1.05
CA LEU A 199 5.14 -19.33 -0.98
C LEU A 199 4.07 -18.43 -1.62
N VAL A 200 4.13 -17.13 -1.41
CA VAL A 200 3.22 -16.14 -2.01
C VAL A 200 3.74 -15.75 -3.39
N THR A 201 3.65 -16.71 -4.31
CA THR A 201 4.05 -16.57 -5.72
C THR A 201 3.05 -15.70 -6.49
N ASP A 202 3.42 -15.26 -7.71
CA ASP A 202 2.53 -14.52 -8.63
C ASP A 202 1.18 -15.21 -8.86
N SER A 203 1.18 -16.54 -8.86
CA SER A 203 -0.05 -17.35 -8.96
C SER A 203 -0.95 -17.19 -7.74
N VAL A 204 -0.36 -17.14 -6.53
CA VAL A 204 -1.09 -16.89 -5.28
C VAL A 204 -1.59 -15.45 -5.25
N VAL A 205 -0.78 -14.47 -5.65
CA VAL A 205 -1.19 -13.07 -5.77
C VAL A 205 -2.40 -12.94 -6.73
N SER A 206 -2.30 -13.52 -7.93
CA SER A 206 -3.40 -13.54 -8.90
C SER A 206 -4.69 -14.16 -8.33
N LYS A 207 -4.56 -15.19 -7.49
CA LYS A 207 -5.70 -15.83 -6.81
C LYS A 207 -6.30 -14.92 -5.74
N ILE A 208 -5.48 -14.22 -4.95
CA ILE A 208 -5.94 -13.23 -3.96
C ILE A 208 -6.75 -12.13 -4.68
N GLU A 209 -6.17 -11.53 -5.72
CA GLU A 209 -6.80 -10.44 -6.44
C GLU A 209 -8.11 -10.86 -7.12
N SER A 210 -8.13 -12.01 -7.79
CA SER A 210 -9.35 -12.52 -8.44
C SER A 210 -10.44 -12.88 -7.43
N THR A 211 -10.08 -13.45 -6.28
CA THR A 211 -11.03 -13.73 -5.19
C THR A 211 -11.60 -12.43 -4.63
N PHE A 212 -10.76 -11.40 -4.49
CA PHE A 212 -11.16 -10.09 -3.96
C PHE A 212 -12.17 -9.43 -4.89
N ARG A 213 -11.81 -9.27 -6.17
CA ARG A 213 -12.70 -8.68 -7.20
C ARG A 213 -14.04 -9.41 -7.30
N THR A 214 -14.03 -10.75 -7.30
CA THR A 214 -15.26 -11.56 -7.40
C THR A 214 -16.22 -11.33 -6.23
N ARG A 215 -15.68 -11.09 -5.02
CA ARG A 215 -16.48 -10.91 -3.80
C ARG A 215 -16.92 -9.46 -3.58
N THR A 216 -16.08 -8.49 -3.94
CA THR A 216 -16.41 -7.06 -3.87
C THR A 216 -17.56 -6.69 -4.81
N ILE A 217 -17.52 -7.16 -6.07
CA ILE A 217 -18.53 -6.86 -7.10
C ILE A 217 -19.91 -7.47 -6.77
N ARG A 218 -19.95 -8.59 -6.03
CA ARG A 218 -21.19 -9.35 -5.81
C ARG A 218 -21.92 -9.08 -4.49
N ALA A 219 -21.26 -8.52 -3.48
CA ALA A 219 -21.79 -8.55 -2.11
C ALA A 219 -22.05 -7.19 -1.44
N GLY A 220 -21.60 -6.07 -2.03
CA GLY A 220 -21.42 -4.83 -1.28
C GLY A 220 -20.36 -5.07 -0.20
N PHE A 221 -19.09 -4.94 -0.59
CA PHE A 221 -17.86 -5.14 0.20
C PHE A 221 -17.99 -6.03 1.47
N LYS A 222 -17.70 -7.34 1.32
CA LYS A 222 -17.59 -8.29 2.44
C LYS A 222 -16.34 -9.15 2.29
N LEU A 223 -15.40 -9.04 3.23
CA LEU A 223 -14.06 -9.64 3.19
C LEU A 223 -14.00 -11.10 3.73
N ASN A 224 -15.07 -11.58 4.37
CA ASN A 224 -15.17 -12.85 5.11
C ASN A 224 -14.85 -14.17 4.35
N GLY A 225 -14.39 -14.16 3.10
CA GLY A 225 -13.99 -15.38 2.41
C GLY A 225 -12.75 -15.28 1.53
N LEU A 226 -11.90 -14.28 1.80
CA LEU A 226 -10.55 -14.19 1.24
C LEU A 226 -9.52 -15.01 2.02
N LEU A 227 -9.80 -15.33 3.28
CA LEU A 227 -8.86 -15.96 4.23
C LEU A 227 -9.25 -17.40 4.59
N LYS A 228 -9.94 -18.12 3.68
CA LYS A 228 -10.27 -19.55 3.82
C LYS A 228 -9.50 -20.38 2.79
#